data_AF-A0A4V5PMU6-F1
#
_entry.id   AF-A0A4V5PMU6-F1
#
_cell.length_a   1.000
_cell.length_b   1.000
_cell.length_c   1.000
_cell.angle_alpha   90.00
_cell.angle_beta   90.00
_cell.angle_gamma   90.00
#
_symmetry.space_group_name_H-M   'P 1'
#
loop_
_entity.id
_entity.type
_entity.pdbx_description
1 polymer ?
#
loop_
_entity_poly.entity_id
_entity_poly.type
_entity_poly.pdbx_seq_one_letter_code
_entity_poly.pdbx_strand_id
1 'polypeptide(L)'
;MSTNETALARPEASGMEMALVPLRLGGFSCKAILLEGDDRLTARFEAKGSADWVEVTVLPHGAPGPVFRRLACCAVRYRGAIAERTPERRDEVSRLVMAVAASIDALLERSPGKTIAEALGRSREQGRLIFGRDGLRALLSPEIVEGAPAAAGFSLVDVYPSSYLQKSHEGGLELVLDFRRESDARRLLLLVGHRDDTKPAFATTAHFSIKHLALGSADPPGADELRALVAFVLQLRDHEGLDVVFPDILSDVAPALLLPSAPEEAEPSADGEVLNLAIDADCEQSCAFCSIKETAPPEDGGDRVLARLFADLESNRRRGVRAVRINGYDPLAHSRILDVLRRAKDLGYRTAHVFSPCTRLADPAFCDDVVAALPEEKRFHVPLYSVSPDAHDRIVGRRGAHALVSRAIDNLLARVSPESVWILCVATREGLGELEGVARFVADRGLSFYPHMPYPSFESRADRYFSSAPRMTDVAEVMSRALTRGARMNVQGVVPCVVFRRMREGGAPPRAWLDAPAERPPLPGTEYRDPRFRHRAGEAEHAAFHASAIPCPHEARCVLASACPGEVLRSYAEIHGLAELSPVSLRELVEAT
;
A
#
# COMPACT_ATOMS: atom_id res chain seq x y z
N MET A 1 -34.99 -7.94 -10.84
CA MET A 1 -34.59 -6.68 -10.17
C MET A 1 -33.23 -6.32 -10.74
N SER A 2 -33.19 -5.35 -11.66
CA SER A 2 -31.99 -4.98 -12.44
C SER A 2 -31.32 -3.79 -11.75
N THR A 3 -30.10 -3.96 -11.28
CA THR A 3 -29.28 -2.88 -10.70
C THR A 3 -28.63 -2.09 -11.84
N ASN A 4 -29.18 -0.90 -12.12
CA ASN A 4 -28.57 0.09 -13.01
C ASN A 4 -27.38 0.75 -12.28
N GLU A 5 -26.18 0.17 -12.39
CA GLU A 5 -24.94 0.91 -12.20
C GLU A 5 -24.69 1.74 -13.47
N THR A 6 -25.10 3.01 -13.41
CA THR A 6 -24.81 3.95 -14.50
C THR A 6 -23.36 4.39 -14.34
N ALA A 7 -22.45 3.67 -15.00
CA ALA A 7 -21.07 4.11 -15.15
C ALA A 7 -21.08 5.48 -15.85
N LEU A 8 -20.60 6.50 -15.15
CA LEU A 8 -20.36 7.84 -15.70
C LEU A 8 -19.42 7.71 -16.90
N ALA A 9 -19.98 7.76 -18.11
CA ALA A 9 -19.22 7.77 -19.34
C ALA A 9 -18.31 9.01 -19.37
N ARG A 10 -16.99 8.79 -19.51
CA ARG A 10 -15.99 9.84 -19.61
C ARG A 10 -16.20 10.62 -20.93
N PRO A 11 -16.41 11.95 -20.89
CA PRO A 11 -16.23 12.77 -22.08
C PRO A 11 -14.76 12.75 -22.49
N GLU A 12 -14.46 12.63 -23.78
CA GLU A 12 -13.11 12.80 -24.31
C GLU A 12 -12.60 14.20 -23.92
N ALA A 13 -11.55 14.24 -23.10
CA ALA A 13 -10.97 15.46 -22.57
C ALA A 13 -10.23 16.23 -23.68
N SER A 14 -10.94 17.12 -24.38
CA SER A 14 -10.28 18.22 -25.08
C SER A 14 -9.58 19.06 -24.02
N GLY A 15 -8.25 19.24 -24.14
CA GLY A 15 -7.37 19.89 -23.17
C GLY A 15 -7.73 21.34 -22.82
N MET A 16 -8.82 21.53 -22.09
CA MET A 16 -9.06 22.72 -21.30
C MET A 16 -8.21 22.59 -20.04
N GLU A 17 -7.00 23.16 -20.06
CA GLU A 17 -6.40 23.62 -18.83
C GLU A 17 -7.44 24.53 -18.15
N MET A 18 -8.05 24.05 -17.06
CA MET A 18 -8.69 24.94 -16.13
C MET A 18 -7.58 25.88 -15.65
N ALA A 19 -7.53 27.07 -16.24
CA ALA A 19 -6.71 28.18 -15.76
C ALA A 19 -7.31 28.62 -14.42
N LEU A 20 -7.00 27.84 -13.38
CA LEU A 20 -7.38 28.12 -12.02
C LEU A 20 -6.76 29.44 -11.57
N VAL A 21 -7.23 29.90 -10.42
CA VAL A 21 -6.59 30.97 -9.64
C VAL A 21 -5.07 30.75 -9.64
N PRO A 22 -4.25 31.76 -10.00
CA PRO A 22 -2.80 31.59 -10.02
C PRO A 22 -2.32 31.15 -8.64
N LEU A 23 -1.61 30.01 -8.56
CA LEU A 23 -1.05 29.53 -7.29
C LEU A 23 0.23 30.28 -6.89
N ARG A 24 0.84 31.00 -7.84
CA ARG A 24 2.00 31.85 -7.62
C ARG A 24 1.97 33.01 -8.61
N LEU A 25 2.24 34.22 -8.13
CA LEU A 25 2.46 35.39 -9.00
C LEU A 25 3.47 36.33 -8.35
N GLY A 26 4.56 36.63 -9.07
CA GLY A 26 5.67 37.39 -8.49
C GLY A 26 6.27 36.68 -7.28
N GLY A 27 6.49 37.42 -6.20
CA GLY A 27 6.98 36.90 -4.92
C GLY A 27 5.92 36.25 -4.04
N PHE A 28 4.64 36.23 -4.46
CA PHE A 28 3.51 35.72 -3.67
C PHE A 28 3.17 34.27 -4.01
N SER A 29 2.97 33.46 -2.97
CA SER A 29 2.50 32.06 -3.04
C SER A 29 1.11 31.94 -2.45
N CYS A 30 0.22 31.20 -3.12
CA CYS A 30 -1.12 30.92 -2.62
C CYS A 30 -1.05 29.95 -1.43
N LYS A 31 -1.67 30.32 -0.32
CA LYS A 31 -1.74 29.53 0.91
C LYS A 31 -3.08 28.87 1.13
N ALA A 32 -4.15 29.49 0.63
CA ALA A 32 -5.51 28.96 0.75
C ALA A 32 -6.37 29.52 -0.38
N ILE A 33 -7.26 28.67 -0.90
CA ILE A 33 -8.38 29.09 -1.74
C ILE A 33 -9.63 28.49 -1.11
N LEU A 34 -10.60 29.36 -0.84
CA LEU A 34 -11.84 29.03 -0.14
C LEU A 34 -13.02 29.42 -1.00
N LEU A 35 -13.97 28.51 -1.14
CA LEU A 35 -15.23 28.74 -1.84
C LEU A 35 -16.35 28.82 -0.80
N GLU A 36 -16.77 30.04 -0.49
CA GLU A 36 -17.82 30.33 0.50
C GLU A 36 -19.19 30.35 -0.19
N GLY A 37 -19.89 29.22 -0.16
CA GLY A 37 -21.14 29.06 -0.89
C GLY A 37 -20.91 28.94 -2.40
N ASP A 38 -21.81 29.50 -3.21
CA ASP A 38 -21.73 29.41 -4.68
C ASP A 38 -21.12 30.65 -5.34
N ASP A 39 -21.14 31.80 -4.66
CA ASP A 39 -20.92 33.11 -5.28
C ASP A 39 -19.75 33.88 -4.66
N ARG A 40 -18.94 33.26 -3.81
CA ARG A 40 -17.79 33.94 -3.19
C ARG A 40 -16.56 33.06 -3.17
N LEU A 41 -15.52 33.53 -3.83
CA LEU A 41 -14.20 32.90 -3.84
C LEU A 41 -13.20 33.80 -3.12
N THR A 42 -12.47 33.24 -2.15
CA THR A 42 -11.41 33.93 -1.43
C THR A 42 -10.08 33.20 -1.66
N ALA A 43 -9.04 33.92 -2.09
CA ALA A 43 -7.70 33.38 -2.28
C ALA A 43 -6.67 34.18 -1.47
N ARG A 44 -5.97 33.51 -0.55
CA ARG A 44 -4.95 34.10 0.33
C ARG A 44 -3.56 33.81 -0.21
N PHE A 45 -2.75 34.85 -0.28
CA PHE A 45 -1.38 34.83 -0.77
C PHE A 45 -0.43 35.41 0.27
N GLU A 46 0.77 34.85 0.35
CA GLU A 46 1.84 35.35 1.23
C GLU A 46 3.14 35.47 0.45
N ALA A 47 3.87 36.56 0.69
CA ALA A 47 5.15 36.81 0.03
C ALA A 47 6.25 35.96 0.67
N LYS A 48 7.09 35.35 -0.16
CA LYS A 48 8.17 34.49 0.33
C LYS A 48 9.16 35.29 1.19
N GLY A 49 9.36 34.86 2.43
CA GLY A 49 10.35 35.42 3.34
C GLY A 49 9.97 36.79 3.93
N SER A 50 8.70 37.22 3.81
CA SER A 50 8.21 38.40 4.52
C SER A 50 6.88 38.11 5.23
N ALA A 51 6.45 39.05 6.08
CA ALA A 51 5.13 39.01 6.71
C ALA A 51 4.01 39.55 5.80
N ASP A 52 4.32 39.88 4.54
CA ASP A 52 3.36 40.44 3.59
C ASP A 52 2.36 39.38 3.18
N TRP A 53 1.07 39.74 3.25
CA TRP A 53 0.00 38.88 2.78
C TRP A 53 -1.12 39.67 2.11
N VAL A 54 -1.77 39.04 1.15
CA VAL A 54 -2.90 39.59 0.39
C VAL A 54 -3.98 38.54 0.29
N GLU A 55 -5.21 38.89 0.64
CA GLU A 55 -6.39 38.07 0.43
C GLU A 55 -7.26 38.75 -0.62
N VAL A 56 -7.53 38.03 -1.72
CA VAL A 56 -8.35 38.47 -2.85
C VAL A 56 -9.71 37.79 -2.74
N THR A 57 -10.78 38.57 -2.72
CA THR A 57 -12.16 38.05 -2.72
C THR A 57 -12.85 38.42 -4.02
N VAL A 58 -13.29 37.42 -4.79
CA VAL A 58 -14.10 37.58 -5.99
C VAL A 58 -15.56 37.31 -5.65
N LEU A 59 -16.43 38.20 -6.13
CA LEU A 59 -17.87 38.26 -5.84
C LEU A 59 -18.64 38.45 -7.16
N PRO A 60 -19.97 38.25 -7.20
CA PRO A 60 -20.76 38.52 -8.39
C PRO A 60 -20.71 40.00 -8.75
N HIS A 61 -20.87 40.33 -10.03
CA HIS A 61 -20.79 41.72 -10.52
C HIS A 61 -21.65 42.70 -9.71
N GLY A 62 -22.84 42.30 -9.27
CA GLY A 62 -23.80 43.13 -8.51
C GLY A 62 -23.56 43.21 -7.01
N ALA A 63 -22.49 42.62 -6.46
CA ALA A 63 -22.30 42.55 -5.01
C ALA A 63 -22.28 43.94 -4.35
N PRO A 64 -23.07 44.17 -3.28
CA PRO A 64 -23.19 45.46 -2.62
C PRO A 64 -21.95 45.78 -1.78
N GLY A 65 -21.65 47.07 -1.60
CA GLY A 65 -20.52 47.56 -0.79
C GLY A 65 -19.27 47.92 -1.60
N PRO A 66 -18.22 48.45 -0.94
CA PRO A 66 -17.01 48.91 -1.61
C PRO A 66 -16.27 47.73 -2.27
N VAL A 67 -15.80 47.92 -3.50
CA VAL A 67 -15.02 46.94 -4.25
C VAL A 67 -13.78 47.63 -4.81
N PHE A 68 -12.68 46.89 -4.98
CA PHE A 68 -11.48 47.42 -5.61
C PHE A 68 -11.73 47.70 -7.09
N ARG A 69 -12.34 46.74 -7.79
CA ARG A 69 -12.71 46.88 -9.20
C ARG A 69 -13.92 46.01 -9.54
N ARG A 70 -14.75 46.48 -10.47
CA ARG A 70 -15.76 45.67 -11.16
C ARG A 70 -15.23 45.32 -12.54
N LEU A 71 -15.29 44.05 -12.88
CA LEU A 71 -15.01 43.51 -14.21
C LEU A 71 -16.34 43.21 -14.92
N ALA A 72 -16.32 42.51 -16.06
CA ALA A 72 -17.52 42.31 -16.87
C ALA A 72 -18.57 41.45 -16.15
N CYS A 73 -18.13 40.38 -15.49
CA CYS A 73 -18.99 39.37 -14.87
C CYS A 73 -18.81 39.27 -13.35
N CYS A 74 -17.73 39.80 -12.79
CA CYS A 74 -17.47 39.77 -11.35
C CYS A 74 -17.04 41.11 -10.76
N ALA A 75 -16.94 41.16 -9.44
CA ALA A 75 -16.34 42.25 -8.68
C ALA A 75 -15.27 41.69 -7.75
N VAL A 76 -14.18 42.44 -7.55
CA VAL A 76 -13.07 42.01 -6.70
C VAL A 76 -12.85 42.97 -5.53
N ARG A 77 -12.60 42.40 -4.37
CA ARG A 77 -12.10 43.06 -3.17
C ARG A 77 -10.74 42.47 -2.83
N TYR A 78 -9.94 43.22 -2.09
CA TYR A 78 -8.80 42.63 -1.43
C TYR A 78 -8.55 43.30 -0.08
N ARG A 79 -7.89 42.58 0.82
CA ARG A 79 -7.30 43.09 2.05
C ARG A 79 -5.92 42.48 2.21
N GLY A 80 -5.05 43.12 2.99
CA GLY A 80 -3.70 42.61 3.19
C GLY A 80 -2.89 43.44 4.15
N ALA A 81 -1.79 42.88 4.61
CA ALA A 81 -0.75 43.60 5.33
C ALA A 81 0.50 43.61 4.47
N ILE A 82 1.04 44.79 4.20
CA ILE A 82 2.28 44.99 3.43
C ILE A 82 3.20 45.83 4.31
N ALA A 83 4.34 45.27 4.72
CA ALA A 83 5.33 45.88 5.59
C ALA A 83 5.96 47.12 4.94
N GLU A 84 6.40 46.99 3.67
CA GLU A 84 6.98 48.08 2.90
C GLU A 84 6.06 48.49 1.75
N ARG A 85 5.44 49.66 1.88
CA ARG A 85 4.44 50.16 0.91
C ARG A 85 5.07 50.94 -0.24
N THR A 86 6.11 50.38 -0.87
CA THR A 86 6.75 50.97 -2.05
C THR A 86 5.81 50.93 -3.26
N PRO A 87 6.00 51.81 -4.28
CA PRO A 87 5.23 51.76 -5.52
C PRO A 87 5.29 50.39 -6.20
N GLU A 88 6.48 49.79 -6.27
CA GLU A 88 6.70 48.49 -6.92
C GLU A 88 5.91 47.37 -6.25
N ARG A 89 5.85 47.39 -4.90
CA ARG A 89 5.09 46.40 -4.15
C ARG A 89 3.58 46.61 -4.32
N ARG A 90 3.10 47.85 -4.41
CA ARG A 90 1.68 48.14 -4.73
C ARG A 90 1.32 47.65 -6.12
N ASP A 91 2.21 47.84 -7.09
CA ASP A 91 2.00 47.37 -8.47
C ASP A 91 2.00 45.83 -8.54
N GLU A 92 2.86 45.16 -7.77
CA GLU A 92 2.84 43.70 -7.63
C GLU A 92 1.52 43.20 -7.03
N VAL A 93 1.05 43.79 -5.93
CA VAL A 93 -0.24 43.46 -5.31
C VAL A 93 -1.40 43.72 -6.27
N SER A 94 -1.40 44.85 -6.98
CA SER A 94 -2.42 45.18 -7.98
C SER A 94 -2.48 44.14 -9.10
N ARG A 95 -1.31 43.72 -9.63
CA ARG A 95 -1.22 42.64 -10.63
C ARG A 95 -1.77 41.32 -10.10
N LEU A 96 -1.47 40.96 -8.85
CA LEU A 96 -2.01 39.77 -8.20
C LEU A 96 -3.53 39.79 -8.10
N VAL A 97 -4.08 40.87 -7.53
CA VAL A 97 -5.53 41.04 -7.38
C VAL A 97 -6.23 40.97 -8.73
N MET A 98 -5.68 41.66 -9.75
CA MET A 98 -6.26 41.67 -11.09
C MET A 98 -6.12 40.33 -11.81
N ALA A 99 -5.03 39.59 -11.62
CA ALA A 99 -4.85 38.27 -12.24
C ALA A 99 -5.90 37.28 -11.73
N VAL A 100 -6.11 37.21 -10.41
CA VAL A 100 -7.15 36.36 -9.81
C VAL A 100 -8.53 36.75 -10.31
N ALA A 101 -8.86 38.05 -10.30
CA ALA A 101 -10.16 38.55 -10.75
C ALA A 101 -10.42 38.24 -12.22
N ALA A 102 -9.43 38.49 -13.10
CA ALA A 102 -9.56 38.27 -14.53
C ALA A 102 -9.74 36.79 -14.88
N SER A 103 -9.07 35.87 -14.19
CA SER A 103 -9.27 34.42 -14.38
C SER A 103 -10.72 34.01 -14.10
N ILE A 104 -11.31 34.50 -13.01
CA ILE A 104 -12.71 34.19 -12.66
C ILE A 104 -13.68 34.89 -13.59
N ASP A 105 -13.42 36.14 -13.96
CA ASP A 105 -14.24 36.89 -14.91
C ASP A 105 -14.34 36.17 -16.26
N ALA A 106 -13.21 35.70 -16.80
CA ALA A 106 -13.16 34.95 -18.05
C ALA A 106 -13.86 33.57 -17.96
N LEU A 107 -13.90 32.94 -16.79
CA LEU A 107 -14.67 31.70 -16.58
C LEU A 107 -16.18 31.98 -16.60
N LEU A 108 -16.61 33.03 -15.90
CA LEU A 108 -18.01 33.45 -15.88
C LEU A 108 -18.49 33.94 -17.25
N GLU A 109 -17.65 34.65 -18.00
CA GLU A 109 -17.96 35.11 -19.36
C GLU A 109 -18.20 33.93 -20.31
N ARG A 110 -17.40 32.85 -20.18
CA ARG A 110 -17.59 31.59 -20.93
C ARG A 110 -18.80 30.78 -20.47
N SER A 111 -19.36 31.09 -19.29
CA SER A 111 -20.50 30.39 -18.72
C SER A 111 -21.58 31.37 -18.21
N PRO A 112 -22.24 32.12 -19.10
CA PRO A 112 -23.21 33.13 -18.69
C PRO A 112 -24.32 32.55 -17.82
N GLY A 113 -24.65 33.25 -16.72
CA GLY A 113 -25.71 32.86 -15.80
C GLY A 113 -25.33 31.81 -14.75
N LYS A 114 -24.12 31.24 -14.84
CA LYS A 114 -23.59 30.36 -13.79
C LYS A 114 -23.07 31.17 -12.60
N THR A 115 -23.17 30.58 -11.42
CA THR A 115 -22.49 31.05 -10.20
C THR A 115 -20.97 30.89 -10.34
N ILE A 116 -20.20 31.49 -9.42
CA ILE A 116 -18.74 31.33 -9.41
C ILE A 116 -18.35 29.84 -9.25
N ALA A 117 -18.99 29.11 -8.34
CA ALA A 117 -18.75 27.69 -8.12
C ALA A 117 -19.05 26.85 -9.37
N GLU A 118 -20.20 27.07 -10.03
CA GLU A 118 -20.57 26.34 -11.24
C GLU A 118 -19.66 26.67 -12.44
N ALA A 119 -19.20 27.92 -12.56
CA ALA A 119 -18.23 28.32 -13.58
C ALA A 119 -16.84 27.72 -13.34
N LEU A 120 -16.50 27.46 -12.07
CA LEU A 120 -15.29 26.73 -11.67
C LEU A 120 -15.43 25.21 -11.85
N GLY A 121 -16.64 24.70 -12.08
CA GLY A 121 -16.90 23.29 -12.40
C GLY A 121 -17.71 22.52 -11.36
N ARG A 122 -18.23 23.15 -10.30
CA ARG A 122 -19.14 22.48 -9.35
C ARG A 122 -20.39 22.01 -10.09
N SER A 123 -20.74 20.73 -9.95
CA SER A 123 -22.02 20.20 -10.41
C SER A 123 -23.08 20.42 -9.33
N ARG A 124 -24.32 20.70 -9.72
CA ARG A 124 -25.48 20.74 -8.80
C ARG A 124 -26.25 19.43 -8.75
N GLU A 125 -25.85 18.44 -9.55
CA GLU A 125 -26.52 17.15 -9.59
C GLU A 125 -26.34 16.43 -8.25
N GLN A 126 -27.43 15.87 -7.73
CA GLN A 126 -27.35 14.95 -6.61
C GLN A 126 -26.59 13.71 -7.08
N GLY A 127 -25.44 13.48 -6.48
CA GLY A 127 -24.60 12.31 -6.74
C GLY A 127 -24.48 11.48 -5.47
N ARG A 128 -24.18 10.19 -5.65
CA ARG A 128 -23.74 9.32 -4.55
C ARG A 128 -22.29 8.93 -4.80
N LEU A 129 -21.44 9.12 -3.80
CA LEU A 129 -20.02 8.78 -3.83
C LEU A 129 -19.72 7.78 -2.72
N ILE A 130 -19.09 6.66 -3.05
CA ILE A 130 -18.50 5.79 -2.04
C ILE A 130 -17.10 6.30 -1.75
N PHE A 131 -16.86 6.70 -0.50
CA PHE A 131 -15.55 7.18 -0.07
C PHE A 131 -14.55 6.02 -0.05
N GLY A 132 -13.51 6.16 -0.87
CA GLY A 132 -12.50 5.14 -1.10
C GLY A 132 -11.48 5.66 -2.09
N ARG A 133 -10.44 4.86 -2.39
CA ARG A 133 -9.36 5.22 -3.32
C ARG A 133 -9.89 5.79 -4.63
N ASP A 134 -10.80 5.08 -5.27
CA ASP A 134 -11.34 5.46 -6.58
C ASP A 134 -12.31 6.65 -6.49
N GLY A 135 -13.12 6.73 -5.44
CA GLY A 135 -14.02 7.86 -5.21
C GLY A 135 -13.25 9.17 -4.99
N LEU A 136 -12.19 9.13 -4.18
CA LEU A 136 -11.34 10.30 -3.94
C LEU A 136 -10.56 10.71 -5.20
N ARG A 137 -10.08 9.74 -6.00
CA ARG A 137 -9.47 10.03 -7.30
C ARG A 137 -10.45 10.68 -8.28
N ALA A 138 -11.70 10.23 -8.29
CA ALA A 138 -12.74 10.82 -9.12
C ALA A 138 -13.02 12.28 -8.72
N LEU A 139 -13.01 12.59 -7.42
CA LEU A 139 -13.14 13.98 -6.93
C LEU A 139 -11.95 14.86 -7.28
N LEU A 140 -10.75 14.30 -7.37
CA LEU A 140 -9.54 15.06 -7.71
C LEU A 140 -9.37 15.29 -9.22
N SER A 141 -10.05 14.51 -10.04
CA SER A 141 -9.97 14.56 -11.50
C SER A 141 -10.92 15.60 -12.10
N PRO A 142 -10.54 16.30 -13.19
CA PRO A 142 -9.29 16.17 -13.95
C PRO A 142 -8.10 17.00 -13.45
N GLU A 143 -8.27 17.81 -12.41
CA GLU A 143 -7.27 18.81 -12.01
C GLU A 143 -6.02 18.18 -11.38
N ILE A 144 -6.17 17.06 -10.67
CA ILE A 144 -5.08 16.28 -10.08
C ILE A 144 -5.25 14.83 -10.53
N VAL A 145 -4.39 14.41 -11.45
CA VAL A 145 -4.36 13.04 -11.99
C VAL A 145 -3.08 12.36 -11.51
N GLU A 146 -3.19 11.09 -11.13
CA GLU A 146 -2.04 10.30 -10.70
C GLU A 146 -0.98 10.21 -11.81
N GLY A 147 0.28 10.45 -11.44
CA GLY A 147 1.43 10.47 -12.34
C GLY A 147 1.56 11.75 -13.19
N ALA A 148 0.57 12.64 -13.19
CA ALA A 148 0.65 13.93 -13.87
C ALA A 148 1.16 15.03 -12.93
N PRO A 149 1.89 16.04 -13.45
CA PRO A 149 2.24 17.22 -12.67
C PRO A 149 0.98 17.96 -12.20
N ALA A 150 0.93 18.24 -10.89
CA ALA A 150 -0.07 19.09 -10.25
C ALA A 150 0.52 20.49 -10.00
N ALA A 151 0.71 20.88 -8.74
CA ALA A 151 1.26 22.19 -8.38
C ALA A 151 2.74 22.12 -7.97
N ALA A 152 3.50 23.17 -8.29
CA ALA A 152 4.87 23.39 -7.79
C ALA A 152 5.87 22.23 -8.00
N GLY A 153 5.67 21.45 -9.06
CA GLY A 153 6.49 20.29 -9.41
C GLY A 153 6.17 19.02 -8.62
N PHE A 154 5.04 18.99 -7.90
CA PHE A 154 4.52 17.77 -7.31
C PHE A 154 3.62 17.04 -8.29
N SER A 155 3.66 15.71 -8.26
CA SER A 155 2.69 14.83 -8.88
C SER A 155 2.05 13.93 -7.82
N LEU A 156 0.77 13.63 -7.98
CA LEU A 156 0.09 12.63 -7.15
C LEU A 156 0.63 11.26 -7.53
N VAL A 157 1.27 10.57 -6.59
CA VAL A 157 1.83 9.24 -6.82
C VAL A 157 0.81 8.17 -6.51
N ASP A 158 0.06 8.35 -5.42
CA ASP A 158 -0.95 7.37 -5.03
C ASP A 158 -1.99 7.90 -4.04
N VAL A 159 -3.05 7.12 -3.86
CA VAL A 159 -4.09 7.29 -2.84
C VAL A 159 -4.26 5.96 -2.11
N TYR A 160 -4.07 5.92 -0.79
CA TYR A 160 -4.15 4.68 0.00
C TYR A 160 -4.63 4.94 1.45
N PRO A 161 -5.16 3.95 2.18
CA PRO A 161 -5.59 4.12 3.58
C PRO A 161 -4.50 4.61 4.55
N SER A 162 -4.86 5.49 5.47
CA SER A 162 -3.95 6.01 6.51
C SER A 162 -3.47 4.97 7.51
N SER A 163 -4.22 3.87 7.66
CA SER A 163 -3.84 2.71 8.47
C SER A 163 -2.51 2.09 8.05
N TYR A 164 -2.02 2.39 6.84
CA TYR A 164 -0.70 1.98 6.38
C TYR A 164 0.44 2.82 6.97
N LEU A 165 0.17 4.00 7.54
CA LEU A 165 1.18 4.89 8.12
C LEU A 165 1.08 5.00 9.64
N GLN A 166 -0.13 4.89 10.19
CA GLN A 166 -0.38 5.04 11.62
C GLN A 166 -1.25 3.88 12.11
N LYS A 167 -0.83 3.25 13.22
CA LYS A 167 -1.57 2.16 13.88
C LYS A 167 -2.87 2.61 14.59
N SER A 168 -3.28 3.88 14.49
CA SER A 168 -4.47 4.37 15.20
C SER A 168 -5.72 4.13 14.36
N HIS A 169 -6.48 3.10 14.73
CA HIS A 169 -7.79 2.75 14.14
C HIS A 169 -8.98 3.48 14.80
N GLU A 170 -8.73 4.39 15.75
CA GLU A 170 -9.81 5.08 16.48
C GLU A 170 -10.60 6.10 15.62
N GLY A 171 -10.19 6.32 14.37
CA GLY A 171 -10.92 7.12 13.39
C GLY A 171 -11.44 6.25 12.25
N GLY A 172 -12.61 6.58 11.68
CA GLY A 172 -13.10 5.95 10.46
C GLY A 172 -12.12 6.08 9.28
N LEU A 173 -12.49 5.55 8.09
CA LEU A 173 -11.61 5.55 6.93
C LEU A 173 -11.02 6.94 6.62
N GLU A 174 -9.70 7.05 6.70
CA GLU A 174 -8.93 8.17 6.16
C GLU A 174 -8.04 7.66 5.03
N LEU A 175 -7.92 8.45 3.97
CA LEU A 175 -7.07 8.18 2.81
C LEU A 175 -5.92 9.19 2.78
N VAL A 176 -4.73 8.69 2.50
CA VAL A 176 -3.51 9.46 2.24
C VAL A 176 -3.44 9.74 0.75
N LEU A 177 -3.31 11.02 0.38
CA LEU A 177 -2.83 11.49 -0.90
C LEU A 177 -1.31 11.65 -0.82
N ASP A 178 -0.56 10.80 -1.52
CA ASP A 178 0.91 10.81 -1.52
C ASP A 178 1.42 11.56 -2.74
N PHE A 179 1.98 12.74 -2.51
CA PHE A 179 2.60 13.54 -3.55
C PHE A 179 4.11 13.45 -3.50
N ARG A 180 4.75 13.35 -4.66
CA ARG A 180 6.21 13.46 -4.78
C ARG A 180 6.60 14.61 -5.65
N ARG A 181 7.64 15.33 -5.23
CA ARG A 181 8.21 16.43 -5.98
C ARG A 181 9.26 15.93 -6.97
N GLU A 182 9.09 16.23 -8.24
CA GLU A 182 9.96 15.71 -9.32
C GLU A 182 11.42 16.13 -9.17
N SER A 183 11.67 17.34 -8.67
CA SER A 183 13.02 17.90 -8.60
C SER A 183 13.92 17.28 -7.53
N ASP A 184 13.35 16.77 -6.44
CA ASP A 184 14.11 16.35 -5.25
C ASP A 184 13.53 15.11 -4.53
N ALA A 185 12.53 14.47 -5.11
CA ALA A 185 11.84 13.28 -4.59
C ALA A 185 11.22 13.44 -3.19
N ARG A 186 11.14 14.66 -2.63
CA ARG A 186 10.49 14.87 -1.33
C ARG A 186 9.01 14.58 -1.41
N ARG A 187 8.49 14.01 -0.33
CA ARG A 187 7.09 13.61 -0.19
C ARG A 187 6.27 14.68 0.53
N LEU A 188 5.02 14.83 0.14
CA LEU A 188 3.99 15.55 0.90
C LEU A 188 2.78 14.62 1.03
N LEU A 189 2.35 14.37 2.27
CA LEU A 189 1.26 13.44 2.57
C LEU A 189 0.06 14.22 3.12
N LEU A 190 -1.06 14.20 2.41
CA LEU A 190 -2.31 14.82 2.85
C LEU A 190 -3.31 13.74 3.23
N LEU A 191 -3.89 13.83 4.41
CA LEU A 191 -4.93 12.92 4.88
C LEU A 191 -6.29 13.53 4.57
N VAL A 192 -7.18 12.75 3.97
CA VAL A 192 -8.58 13.09 3.71
C VAL A 192 -9.42 12.06 4.44
N GLY A 193 -10.28 12.50 5.35
CA GLY A 193 -11.17 11.61 6.11
C GLY A 193 -12.53 12.25 6.33
N HIS A 194 -13.44 11.52 6.98
CA HIS A 194 -14.74 12.06 7.38
C HIS A 194 -14.57 13.38 8.14
N ARG A 195 -15.43 14.35 7.85
CA ARG A 195 -15.40 15.66 8.51
C ARG A 195 -15.58 15.50 10.01
N ASP A 196 -14.64 16.08 10.74
CA ASP A 196 -14.60 16.09 12.19
C ASP A 196 -14.14 17.47 12.63
N ASP A 197 -15.12 18.34 12.88
CA ASP A 197 -14.89 19.74 13.28
C ASP A 197 -14.29 19.85 14.69
N THR A 198 -14.18 18.74 15.43
CA THR A 198 -13.51 18.71 16.74
C THR A 198 -11.99 18.53 16.63
N LYS A 199 -11.50 18.09 15.47
CA LYS A 199 -10.08 17.85 15.22
C LYS A 199 -9.49 18.93 14.32
N PRO A 200 -8.20 19.27 14.49
CA PRO A 200 -7.54 20.22 13.62
C PRO A 200 -7.44 19.68 12.19
N ALA A 201 -7.87 20.49 11.23
CA ALA A 201 -7.71 20.30 9.80
C ALA A 201 -7.24 21.62 9.20
N PHE A 202 -6.40 21.58 8.15
CA PHE A 202 -5.99 22.81 7.47
C PHE A 202 -7.06 23.30 6.48
N ALA A 203 -7.95 22.39 6.07
CA ALA A 203 -9.14 22.69 5.29
C ALA A 203 -10.24 21.67 5.62
N THR A 204 -11.49 22.10 5.50
CA THR A 204 -12.67 21.23 5.57
C THR A 204 -13.55 21.51 4.36
N THR A 205 -14.35 20.51 3.99
CA THR A 205 -15.34 20.58 2.91
C THR A 205 -16.72 20.24 3.49
N ALA A 206 -17.71 19.91 2.65
CA ALA A 206 -19.01 19.47 3.17
C ALA A 206 -18.88 18.20 4.02
N HIS A 207 -18.13 17.21 3.54
CA HIS A 207 -18.02 15.88 4.12
C HIS A 207 -16.61 15.49 4.57
N PHE A 208 -15.56 16.25 4.22
CA PHE A 208 -14.18 15.88 4.53
C PHE A 208 -13.44 16.84 5.47
N SER A 209 -12.58 16.27 6.30
CA SER A 209 -11.48 16.97 6.98
C SER A 209 -10.17 16.65 6.26
N ILE A 210 -9.39 17.69 5.93
CA ILE A 210 -8.12 17.55 5.22
C ILE A 210 -6.97 17.96 6.16
N LYS A 211 -6.05 17.03 6.40
CA LYS A 211 -4.92 17.20 7.32
C LYS A 211 -3.60 17.02 6.58
N HIS A 212 -2.53 17.57 7.15
CA HIS A 212 -1.17 17.35 6.67
C HIS A 212 -0.44 16.45 7.66
N LEU A 213 0.15 15.36 7.16
CA LEU A 213 0.94 14.44 7.97
C LEU A 213 2.42 14.87 7.93
N ALA A 214 2.89 15.50 9.00
CA ALA A 214 4.28 15.92 9.13
C ALA A 214 5.21 14.72 9.39
N LEU A 215 6.15 14.47 8.48
CA LEU A 215 7.16 13.41 8.60
C LEU A 215 8.42 13.87 9.36
N GLY A 216 8.28 14.80 10.30
CA GLY A 216 9.39 15.32 11.12
C GLY A 216 10.42 16.21 10.39
N SER A 217 10.21 16.53 9.12
CA SER A 217 11.03 17.46 8.34
C SER A 217 10.24 18.72 7.97
N ALA A 218 10.95 19.81 7.69
CA ALA A 218 10.32 21.04 7.20
C ALA A 218 9.63 20.80 5.86
N ASP A 219 8.47 21.44 5.68
CA ASP A 219 7.66 21.31 4.46
C ASP A 219 8.50 21.55 3.20
N PRO A 220 8.39 20.68 2.18
CA PRO A 220 9.07 20.91 0.91
C PRO A 220 8.57 22.21 0.24
N PRO A 221 9.43 22.98 -0.45
CA PRO A 221 9.02 24.17 -1.19
C PRO A 221 7.88 23.82 -2.17
N GLY A 222 6.80 24.61 -2.14
CA GLY A 222 5.62 24.32 -2.95
C GLY A 222 4.49 23.59 -2.20
N ALA A 223 4.72 23.14 -0.96
CA ALA A 223 3.72 22.39 -0.19
C ALA A 223 2.44 23.19 0.07
N ASP A 224 2.55 24.50 0.29
CA ASP A 224 1.38 25.36 0.50
C ASP A 224 0.53 25.51 -0.75
N GLU A 225 1.19 25.71 -1.91
CA GLU A 225 0.50 25.79 -3.19
C GLU A 225 -0.25 24.49 -3.51
N LEU A 226 0.37 23.35 -3.22
CA LEU A 226 -0.26 22.05 -3.40
C LEU A 226 -1.42 21.82 -2.41
N ARG A 227 -1.24 22.15 -1.12
CA ARG A 227 -2.32 22.07 -0.11
C ARG A 227 -3.51 22.94 -0.50
N ALA A 228 -3.27 24.17 -0.94
CA ALA A 228 -4.30 25.09 -1.40
C ALA A 228 -5.05 24.53 -2.60
N LEU A 229 -4.34 23.96 -3.58
CA LEU A 229 -4.96 23.32 -4.75
C LEU A 229 -5.83 22.13 -4.36
N VAL A 230 -5.30 21.18 -3.58
CA VAL A 230 -6.04 19.99 -3.15
C VAL A 230 -7.30 20.36 -2.37
N ALA A 231 -7.17 21.26 -1.38
CA ALA A 231 -8.31 21.74 -0.61
C ALA A 231 -9.35 22.41 -1.48
N PHE A 232 -8.93 23.19 -2.48
CA PHE A 232 -9.84 23.88 -3.39
C PHE A 232 -10.59 22.92 -4.30
N VAL A 233 -9.89 21.98 -4.93
CA VAL A 233 -10.51 20.97 -5.81
C VAL A 233 -11.53 20.16 -5.01
N LEU A 234 -11.19 19.72 -3.79
CA LEU A 234 -12.14 19.01 -2.94
C LEU A 234 -13.32 19.88 -2.51
N GLN A 235 -13.13 21.15 -2.10
CA GLN A 235 -14.25 22.07 -1.80
C GLN A 235 -15.17 22.30 -3.00
N LEU A 236 -14.62 22.31 -4.21
CA LEU A 236 -15.39 22.52 -5.43
C LEU A 236 -16.32 21.33 -5.70
N ARG A 237 -15.81 20.10 -5.53
CA ARG A 237 -16.50 18.85 -5.88
C ARG A 237 -17.29 18.23 -4.73
N ASP A 238 -16.88 18.49 -3.49
CA ASP A 238 -17.57 18.02 -2.28
C ASP A 238 -18.48 19.11 -1.71
N HIS A 239 -19.77 18.99 -2.01
CA HIS A 239 -20.82 19.93 -1.64
C HIS A 239 -21.98 19.21 -0.96
N GLU A 240 -22.88 19.96 -0.30
CA GLU A 240 -24.01 19.39 0.48
C GLU A 240 -24.97 18.51 -0.35
N GLY A 241 -25.03 18.74 -1.65
CA GLY A 241 -25.81 17.91 -2.59
C GLY A 241 -25.20 16.53 -2.93
N LEU A 242 -23.97 16.25 -2.51
CA LEU A 242 -23.29 14.98 -2.74
C LEU A 242 -23.51 14.04 -1.55
N ASP A 243 -24.15 12.89 -1.75
CA ASP A 243 -24.27 11.86 -0.73
C ASP A 243 -22.98 11.04 -0.65
N VAL A 244 -22.14 11.30 0.35
CA VAL A 244 -20.88 10.58 0.56
C VAL A 244 -21.08 9.45 1.56
N VAL A 245 -20.98 8.21 1.07
CA VAL A 245 -21.02 7.01 1.91
C VAL A 245 -19.61 6.67 2.33
N PHE A 246 -19.34 6.75 3.63
CA PHE A 246 -18.12 6.24 4.21
C PHE A 246 -18.34 4.76 4.53
N PRO A 247 -17.74 3.82 3.76
CA PRO A 247 -17.81 2.43 4.14
C PRO A 247 -17.19 2.31 5.53
N ASP A 248 -17.92 1.71 6.45
CA ASP A 248 -17.29 1.27 7.68
C ASP A 248 -16.26 0.23 7.25
N ILE A 249 -14.97 0.48 7.54
CA ILE A 249 -13.90 -0.47 7.22
C ILE A 249 -14.23 -1.84 7.81
N LEU A 250 -15.06 -1.86 8.86
CA LEU A 250 -15.56 -3.07 9.49
C LEU A 250 -16.78 -3.69 8.77
N SER A 251 -17.61 -2.92 8.03
CA SER A 251 -18.87 -3.44 7.46
C SER A 251 -18.71 -4.28 6.19
N ASP A 252 -17.72 -4.01 5.34
CA ASP A 252 -17.45 -4.85 4.15
C ASP A 252 -16.71 -6.16 4.50
N VAL A 253 -16.31 -6.31 5.78
CA VAL A 253 -15.81 -7.56 6.39
C VAL A 253 -16.86 -8.17 7.34
N ALA A 254 -18.01 -7.51 7.55
CA ALA A 254 -19.05 -7.94 8.47
C ALA A 254 -20.10 -8.83 7.80
N PRO A 255 -19.81 -10.13 7.71
CA PRO A 255 -20.69 -11.06 8.40
C PRO A 255 -20.07 -11.72 9.63
N ALA A 256 -18.86 -11.34 10.05
CA ALA A 256 -18.14 -12.05 11.12
C ALA A 256 -17.98 -11.29 12.46
N LEU A 257 -18.39 -10.03 12.57
CA LEU A 257 -18.01 -9.18 13.71
C LEU A 257 -19.21 -8.42 14.29
N LEU A 258 -19.83 -8.99 15.33
CA LEU A 258 -20.72 -8.26 16.23
C LEU A 258 -20.09 -8.22 17.63
N LEU A 259 -19.92 -6.98 18.13
CA LEU A 259 -19.74 -6.50 19.51
C LEU A 259 -18.68 -7.17 20.42
N PRO A 260 -17.93 -6.40 21.23
CA PRO A 260 -17.17 -6.97 22.32
C PRO A 260 -18.14 -7.45 23.40
N SER A 261 -18.43 -8.75 23.40
CA SER A 261 -19.03 -9.44 24.53
C SER A 261 -18.15 -9.27 25.76
N ALA A 262 -18.78 -9.16 26.94
CA ALA A 262 -18.11 -9.39 28.24
C ALA A 262 -17.18 -10.61 28.15
N PRO A 263 -16.01 -10.64 28.82
CA PRO A 263 -14.89 -11.55 28.54
C PRO A 263 -15.40 -12.95 28.21
N GLU A 264 -15.51 -13.19 26.90
CA GLU A 264 -16.17 -14.37 26.37
C GLU A 264 -15.25 -15.54 26.67
N GLU A 265 -15.81 -16.64 27.17
CA GLU A 265 -15.06 -17.89 27.31
C GLU A 265 -14.41 -18.19 25.97
N ALA A 266 -13.08 -18.06 25.91
CA ALA A 266 -12.37 -18.02 24.64
C ALA A 266 -12.69 -19.27 23.81
N GLU A 267 -13.25 -19.08 22.61
CA GLU A 267 -13.62 -20.19 21.74
C GLU A 267 -12.43 -21.14 21.53
N PRO A 268 -12.66 -22.46 21.61
CA PRO A 268 -11.62 -23.45 21.40
C PRO A 268 -11.03 -23.32 19.99
N SER A 269 -9.72 -23.53 19.87
CA SER A 269 -8.98 -23.41 18.61
C SER A 269 -9.45 -24.42 17.57
N ALA A 270 -9.50 -24.01 16.31
CA ALA A 270 -9.70 -24.95 15.21
C ALA A 270 -8.52 -25.93 15.09
N ASP A 271 -8.76 -27.12 14.55
CA ASP A 271 -7.67 -28.06 14.28
C ASP A 271 -6.69 -27.45 13.26
N GLY A 272 -5.40 -27.55 13.56
CA GLY A 272 -4.34 -26.93 12.74
C GLY A 272 -4.19 -25.41 12.85
N GLU A 273 -4.84 -24.72 13.80
CA GLU A 273 -4.61 -23.29 14.04
C GLU A 273 -3.13 -23.01 14.41
N VAL A 274 -2.58 -21.92 13.85
CA VAL A 274 -1.20 -21.47 14.07
C VAL A 274 -1.21 -20.03 14.59
N LEU A 275 -0.55 -19.78 15.73
CA LEU A 275 -0.29 -18.43 16.20
C LEU A 275 0.83 -17.81 15.35
N ASN A 276 0.53 -16.78 14.56
CA ASN A 276 1.55 -15.99 13.86
C ASN A 276 2.02 -14.83 14.74
N LEU A 277 3.10 -15.05 15.48
CA LEU A 277 3.69 -14.08 16.40
C LEU A 277 4.63 -13.13 15.64
N ALA A 278 4.15 -11.92 15.32
CA ALA A 278 4.91 -10.89 14.62
C ALA A 278 5.79 -10.08 15.60
N ILE A 279 7.10 -10.09 15.36
CA ILE A 279 8.13 -9.40 16.14
C ILE A 279 8.93 -8.49 15.19
N ASP A 280 8.63 -7.20 15.22
CA ASP A 280 9.17 -6.20 14.30
C ASP A 280 10.50 -5.61 14.82
N ALA A 281 11.39 -6.48 15.30
CA ALA A 281 12.75 -6.06 15.70
C ALA A 281 13.57 -5.63 14.48
N ASP A 282 14.61 -4.81 14.70
CA ASP A 282 15.37 -4.26 13.58
C ASP A 282 16.06 -5.35 12.76
N CYS A 283 15.95 -5.22 11.45
CA CYS A 283 16.54 -6.15 10.49
C CYS A 283 17.69 -5.41 9.81
N GLU A 284 18.85 -6.03 9.64
CA GLU A 284 19.97 -5.33 9.00
C GLU A 284 19.90 -5.38 7.46
N GLN A 285 18.83 -5.95 6.89
CA GLN A 285 18.59 -6.03 5.44
C GLN A 285 17.62 -4.95 4.96
N SER A 286 17.73 -4.55 3.70
CA SER A 286 16.86 -3.58 3.03
C SER A 286 16.37 -4.13 1.69
N CYS A 287 15.77 -5.32 1.71
CA CYS A 287 15.45 -6.10 0.52
C CYS A 287 14.66 -5.32 -0.54
N ALA A 288 15.03 -5.47 -1.81
CA ALA A 288 14.45 -4.74 -2.94
C ALA A 288 12.94 -4.93 -3.16
N PHE A 289 12.31 -5.85 -2.44
CA PHE A 289 10.89 -6.20 -2.50
C PHE A 289 10.15 -6.03 -1.17
N CYS A 290 10.85 -5.68 -0.07
CA CYS A 290 10.26 -5.58 1.26
C CYS A 290 9.99 -4.13 1.63
N SER A 291 8.71 -3.77 1.75
CA SER A 291 8.25 -2.39 2.00
C SER A 291 7.88 -2.13 3.47
N ILE A 292 7.87 -3.19 4.28
CA ILE A 292 7.30 -3.17 5.63
C ILE A 292 7.98 -2.16 6.58
N LYS A 293 9.28 -1.94 6.41
CA LYS A 293 10.05 -0.97 7.21
C LYS A 293 9.70 0.48 6.90
N GLU A 294 9.15 0.74 5.73
CA GLU A 294 8.76 2.07 5.31
C GLU A 294 7.42 2.48 5.93
N THR A 295 6.61 1.50 6.35
CA THR A 295 5.28 1.71 6.94
C THR A 295 5.26 1.56 8.46
N ALA A 296 6.07 0.66 9.01
CA ALA A 296 6.19 0.49 10.46
C ALA A 296 7.67 0.50 10.87
N PRO A 297 8.13 1.51 11.64
CA PRO A 297 9.48 1.52 12.18
C PRO A 297 9.75 0.28 13.04
N PRO A 298 10.95 -0.32 12.94
CA PRO A 298 11.32 -1.41 13.82
C PRO A 298 11.35 -0.95 15.28
N GLU A 299 10.90 -1.80 16.20
CA GLU A 299 11.05 -1.58 17.64
C GLU A 299 11.47 -2.87 18.34
N ASP A 300 12.53 -2.79 19.16
CA ASP A 300 12.83 -3.87 20.10
C ASP A 300 11.82 -3.84 21.25
N GLY A 301 11.63 -2.65 21.85
CA GLY A 301 10.65 -2.41 22.91
C GLY A 301 10.88 -3.19 24.22
N GLY A 302 11.95 -4.01 24.31
CA GLY A 302 12.40 -4.68 25.52
C GLY A 302 11.29 -5.39 26.29
N ASP A 303 11.23 -5.15 27.60
CA ASP A 303 10.27 -5.80 28.50
C ASP A 303 8.79 -5.52 28.15
N ARG A 304 8.48 -4.35 27.57
CA ARG A 304 7.10 -4.01 27.16
C ARG A 304 6.63 -4.94 26.04
N VAL A 305 7.46 -5.11 25.00
CA VAL A 305 7.14 -6.00 23.88
C VAL A 305 7.16 -7.45 24.36
N LEU A 306 8.14 -7.85 25.18
CA LEU A 306 8.21 -9.18 25.78
C LEU A 306 6.92 -9.56 26.54
N ALA A 307 6.43 -8.68 27.41
CA ALA A 307 5.21 -8.91 28.18
C ALA A 307 3.99 -9.13 27.27
N ARG A 308 3.88 -8.34 26.19
CA ARG A 308 2.84 -8.51 25.16
C ARG A 308 2.95 -9.88 24.47
N LEU A 309 4.15 -10.24 24.00
CA LEU A 309 4.38 -11.53 23.33
C LEU A 309 4.06 -12.73 24.24
N PHE A 310 4.36 -12.62 25.53
CA PHE A 310 4.00 -13.66 26.51
C PHE A 310 2.49 -13.78 26.67
N ALA A 311 1.76 -12.66 26.76
CA ALA A 311 0.31 -12.66 26.84
C ALA A 311 -0.34 -13.31 25.60
N ASP A 312 0.18 -13.02 24.40
CA ASP A 312 -0.28 -13.64 23.15
C ASP A 312 -0.07 -15.16 23.15
N LEU A 313 1.13 -15.61 23.54
CA LEU A 313 1.44 -17.04 23.67
C LEU A 313 0.51 -17.74 24.67
N GLU A 314 0.35 -17.18 25.87
CA GLU A 314 -0.46 -17.79 26.94
C GLU A 314 -1.94 -17.87 26.56
N SER A 315 -2.48 -16.79 25.99
CA SER A 315 -3.88 -16.76 25.61
C SER A 315 -4.19 -17.76 24.48
N ASN A 316 -3.35 -17.82 23.44
CA ASN A 316 -3.53 -18.79 22.35
C ASN A 316 -3.32 -20.24 22.83
N ARG A 317 -2.42 -20.48 23.78
CA ARG A 317 -2.26 -21.81 24.39
C ARG A 317 -3.48 -22.23 25.18
N ARG A 318 -4.09 -21.33 25.96
CA ARG A 318 -5.36 -21.58 26.67
C ARG A 318 -6.48 -21.97 25.71
N ARG A 319 -6.52 -21.36 24.52
CA ARG A 319 -7.50 -21.69 23.46
C ARG A 319 -7.28 -23.04 22.80
N GLY A 320 -6.07 -23.61 22.90
CA GLY A 320 -5.78 -24.92 22.34
C GLY A 320 -4.76 -24.91 21.20
N VAL A 321 -4.34 -23.74 20.69
CA VAL A 321 -3.37 -23.62 19.61
C VAL A 321 -2.09 -24.39 19.95
N ARG A 322 -1.56 -25.20 19.03
CA ARG A 322 -0.39 -26.07 19.26
C ARG A 322 0.83 -25.68 18.44
N ALA A 323 0.68 -24.84 17.43
CA ALA A 323 1.76 -24.37 16.57
C ALA A 323 1.97 -22.86 16.70
N VAL A 324 3.23 -22.43 16.67
CA VAL A 324 3.61 -21.01 16.65
C VAL A 324 4.52 -20.72 15.47
N ARG A 325 4.23 -19.64 14.75
CA ARG A 325 5.07 -19.07 13.71
C ARG A 325 5.71 -17.80 14.27
N ILE A 326 7.02 -17.82 14.43
CA ILE A 326 7.84 -16.67 14.83
C ILE A 326 8.19 -15.91 13.55
N ASN A 327 7.65 -14.71 13.39
CA ASN A 327 7.69 -13.93 12.15
C ASN A 327 7.95 -12.45 12.45
N GLY A 328 8.12 -11.62 11.42
CA GLY A 328 8.40 -10.18 11.55
C GLY A 328 9.50 -9.75 10.59
N TYR A 329 10.26 -8.71 10.94
CA TYR A 329 11.34 -8.21 10.08
C TYR A 329 12.58 -9.08 10.22
N ASP A 330 13.13 -9.12 11.43
CA ASP A 330 14.05 -10.15 11.89
C ASP A 330 13.71 -10.49 13.35
N PRO A 331 12.79 -11.43 13.60
CA PRO A 331 12.39 -11.76 14.97
C PRO A 331 13.56 -12.27 15.82
N LEU A 332 14.59 -12.84 15.19
CA LEU A 332 15.79 -13.29 15.90
C LEU A 332 16.65 -12.13 16.40
N ALA A 333 16.47 -10.91 15.87
CA ALA A 333 17.17 -9.72 16.34
C ALA A 333 16.61 -9.15 17.65
N HIS A 334 15.39 -9.53 18.05
CA HIS A 334 14.79 -9.06 19.31
C HIS A 334 15.68 -9.45 20.51
N SER A 335 15.97 -8.48 21.37
CA SER A 335 16.90 -8.58 22.49
C SER A 335 16.52 -9.70 23.48
N ARG A 336 15.22 -10.01 23.56
CA ARG A 336 14.65 -11.04 24.44
C ARG A 336 14.08 -12.25 23.69
N ILE A 337 14.51 -12.50 22.44
CA ILE A 337 13.96 -13.59 21.63
C ILE A 337 14.07 -14.96 22.31
N LEU A 338 15.19 -15.27 22.97
CA LEU A 338 15.36 -16.58 23.64
C LEU A 338 14.32 -16.80 24.73
N ASP A 339 13.89 -15.74 25.42
CA ASP A 339 12.85 -15.83 26.45
C ASP A 339 11.48 -16.13 25.84
N VAL A 340 11.17 -15.53 24.68
CA VAL A 340 9.95 -15.82 23.90
C VAL A 340 9.93 -17.28 23.44
N LEU A 341 11.03 -17.77 22.88
CA LEU A 341 11.13 -19.15 22.40
C LEU A 341 10.98 -20.17 23.54
N ARG A 342 11.70 -19.95 24.66
CA ARG A 342 11.58 -20.78 25.87
C ARG A 342 10.16 -20.75 26.42
N ARG A 343 9.52 -19.57 26.49
CA ARG A 343 8.14 -19.45 26.96
C ARG A 343 7.17 -20.25 26.09
N ALA A 344 7.31 -20.19 24.77
CA ALA A 344 6.48 -20.99 23.87
C ALA A 344 6.66 -22.51 24.12
N LYS A 345 7.91 -22.97 24.28
CA LYS A 345 8.21 -24.36 24.62
C LYS A 345 7.62 -24.76 25.98
N ASP A 346 7.79 -23.94 27.02
CA ASP A 346 7.29 -24.20 28.38
C ASP A 346 5.76 -24.25 28.45
N LEU A 347 5.07 -23.45 27.63
CA LEU A 347 3.61 -23.51 27.50
C LEU A 347 3.13 -24.74 26.69
N GLY A 348 4.04 -25.53 26.12
CA GLY A 348 3.73 -26.76 25.40
C GLY A 348 3.25 -26.54 23.96
N TYR A 349 3.71 -25.48 23.28
CA TYR A 349 3.67 -25.48 21.81
C TYR A 349 4.47 -26.68 21.30
N ARG A 350 3.90 -27.42 20.33
CA ARG A 350 4.51 -28.64 19.77
C ARG A 350 5.39 -28.33 18.56
N THR A 351 4.91 -27.40 17.72
CA THR A 351 5.54 -27.05 16.45
C THR A 351 5.91 -25.58 16.44
N ALA A 352 7.11 -25.25 16.00
CA ALA A 352 7.55 -23.87 15.80
C ALA A 352 8.12 -23.63 14.41
N HIS A 353 7.65 -22.59 13.73
CA HIS A 353 8.19 -22.16 12.44
C HIS A 353 8.89 -20.81 12.61
N VAL A 354 10.17 -20.70 12.26
CA VAL A 354 10.96 -19.47 12.39
C VAL A 354 11.16 -18.85 11.01
N PHE A 355 10.56 -17.68 10.78
CA PHE A 355 10.74 -16.85 9.59
C PHE A 355 11.63 -15.67 9.96
N SER A 356 12.89 -15.71 9.52
CA SER A 356 13.90 -14.67 9.80
C SER A 356 14.95 -14.69 8.69
N PRO A 357 15.64 -13.58 8.40
CA PRO A 357 16.88 -13.59 7.63
C PRO A 357 17.92 -14.61 8.12
N CYS A 358 17.80 -15.08 9.37
CA CYS A 358 18.65 -16.08 10.03
C CYS A 358 20.13 -15.70 10.11
N THR A 359 20.49 -14.45 9.78
CA THR A 359 21.90 -14.00 9.78
C THR A 359 22.56 -14.13 11.15
N ARG A 360 21.78 -13.98 12.25
CA ARG A 360 22.27 -14.21 13.62
C ARG A 360 22.64 -15.66 13.92
N LEU A 361 22.03 -16.63 13.23
CA LEU A 361 22.36 -18.05 13.39
C LEU A 361 23.72 -18.42 12.77
N ALA A 362 24.39 -17.47 12.12
CA ALA A 362 25.79 -17.62 11.72
C ALA A 362 26.74 -17.73 12.93
N ASP A 363 26.36 -17.20 14.09
CA ASP A 363 27.02 -17.48 15.35
C ASP A 363 26.59 -18.86 15.86
N PRO A 364 27.51 -19.85 15.97
CA PRO A 364 27.16 -21.18 16.40
C PRO A 364 26.58 -21.23 17.82
N ALA A 365 27.07 -20.39 18.74
CA ALA A 365 26.58 -20.39 20.13
C ALA A 365 25.13 -19.91 20.21
N PHE A 366 24.80 -18.82 19.51
CA PHE A 366 23.42 -18.34 19.41
C PHE A 366 22.52 -19.35 18.68
N CYS A 367 23.03 -20.06 17.66
CA CYS A 367 22.30 -21.13 16.98
C CYS A 367 21.96 -22.29 17.93
N ASP A 368 22.91 -22.71 18.78
CA ASP A 368 22.69 -23.70 19.84
C ASP A 368 21.57 -23.26 20.78
N ASP A 369 21.64 -22.02 21.27
CA ASP A 369 20.64 -21.45 22.18
C ASP A 369 19.23 -21.41 21.56
N VAL A 370 19.12 -21.00 20.29
CA VAL A 370 17.83 -20.96 19.58
C VAL A 370 17.26 -22.36 19.37
N VAL A 371 18.06 -23.31 18.89
CA VAL A 371 17.62 -24.70 18.65
C VAL A 371 17.16 -25.36 19.95
N ALA A 372 17.88 -25.11 21.05
CA ALA A 372 17.53 -25.62 22.39
C ALA A 372 16.26 -24.98 22.96
N ALA A 373 16.04 -23.69 22.72
CA ALA A 373 14.88 -22.93 23.21
C ALA A 373 13.57 -23.29 22.49
N LEU A 374 13.63 -23.79 21.25
CA LEU A 374 12.45 -24.16 20.47
C LEU A 374 11.86 -25.53 20.88
N PRO A 375 10.56 -25.78 20.59
CA PRO A 375 9.96 -27.11 20.60
C PRO A 375 10.73 -28.14 19.78
N GLU A 376 10.43 -29.43 19.98
CA GLU A 376 11.08 -30.53 19.26
C GLU A 376 10.84 -30.43 17.75
N GLU A 377 9.57 -30.30 17.34
CA GLU A 377 9.23 -30.03 15.94
C GLU A 377 9.49 -28.56 15.62
N LYS A 378 10.56 -28.30 14.87
CA LYS A 378 10.97 -26.95 14.51
C LYS A 378 11.32 -26.86 13.03
N ARG A 379 10.95 -25.76 12.40
CA ARG A 379 11.29 -25.46 11.00
C ARG A 379 11.87 -24.07 10.90
N PHE A 380 12.96 -23.94 10.17
CA PHE A 380 13.63 -22.67 9.88
C PHE A 380 13.40 -22.30 8.42
N HIS A 381 12.75 -21.18 8.18
CA HIS A 381 12.56 -20.62 6.85
C HIS A 381 13.68 -19.59 6.61
N VAL A 382 14.73 -20.04 5.94
CA VAL A 382 15.97 -19.30 5.70
C VAL A 382 15.93 -18.64 4.32
N PRO A 383 15.91 -17.29 4.22
CA PRO A 383 15.89 -16.60 2.95
C PRO A 383 17.21 -16.75 2.19
N LEU A 384 17.18 -17.36 1.01
CA LEU A 384 18.33 -17.44 0.10
C LEU A 384 17.88 -17.12 -1.34
N TYR A 385 18.26 -15.93 -1.81
CA TYR A 385 17.84 -15.42 -3.12
C TYR A 385 18.82 -15.70 -4.26
N SER A 386 20.04 -16.13 -3.94
CA SER A 386 21.07 -16.54 -4.90
C SER A 386 22.16 -17.33 -4.17
N VAL A 387 22.85 -18.21 -4.89
CA VAL A 387 24.11 -18.86 -4.46
C VAL A 387 25.34 -18.01 -4.78
N SER A 388 25.16 -16.92 -5.54
CA SER A 388 26.17 -15.89 -5.77
C SER A 388 26.11 -14.86 -4.64
N PRO A 389 27.23 -14.61 -3.93
CA PRO A 389 27.27 -13.61 -2.86
C PRO A 389 26.81 -12.23 -3.33
N ASP A 390 27.33 -11.75 -4.46
CA ASP A 390 27.05 -10.41 -4.96
C ASP A 390 25.58 -10.23 -5.39
N ALA A 391 24.95 -11.28 -5.93
CA ALA A 391 23.54 -11.21 -6.33
C ALA A 391 22.61 -11.25 -5.10
N HIS A 392 22.86 -12.16 -4.15
CA HIS A 392 22.09 -12.23 -2.92
C HIS A 392 22.18 -10.93 -2.13
N ASP A 393 23.40 -10.44 -1.87
CA ASP A 393 23.65 -9.23 -1.07
C ASP A 393 22.97 -7.99 -1.67
N ARG A 394 22.94 -7.90 -3.01
CA ARG A 394 22.26 -6.84 -3.73
C ARG A 394 20.74 -6.92 -3.57
N ILE A 395 20.15 -8.11 -3.75
CA ILE A 395 18.71 -8.34 -3.58
C ILE A 395 18.25 -7.98 -2.17
N VAL A 396 19.03 -8.34 -1.14
CA VAL A 396 18.70 -8.03 0.27
C VAL A 396 19.21 -6.67 0.74
N GLY A 397 19.93 -5.93 -0.10
CA GLY A 397 20.48 -4.61 0.24
C GLY A 397 21.48 -4.63 1.41
N ARG A 398 22.23 -5.72 1.60
CA ARG A 398 23.22 -5.86 2.69
C ARG A 398 24.44 -6.68 2.22
N ARG A 399 25.61 -6.03 2.17
CA ARG A 399 26.90 -6.70 1.90
C ARG A 399 27.23 -7.70 3.01
N GLY A 400 27.70 -8.89 2.62
CA GLY A 400 28.05 -10.00 3.50
C GLY A 400 26.86 -10.83 3.99
N ALA A 401 25.62 -10.52 3.58
CA ALA A 401 24.43 -11.24 4.00
C ALA A 401 24.45 -12.70 3.54
N HIS A 402 24.89 -12.96 2.30
CA HIS A 402 25.05 -14.32 1.79
C HIS A 402 25.98 -15.17 2.65
N ALA A 403 27.14 -14.61 3.04
CA ALA A 403 28.10 -15.33 3.88
C ALA A 403 27.52 -15.66 5.27
N LEU A 404 26.72 -14.76 5.85
CA LEU A 404 26.00 -15.00 7.10
C LEU A 404 24.95 -16.09 6.94
N VAL A 405 24.11 -16.01 5.91
CA VAL A 405 23.05 -17.01 5.65
C VAL A 405 23.64 -18.39 5.36
N SER A 406 24.69 -18.49 4.56
CA SER A 406 25.33 -19.78 4.26
C SER A 406 25.90 -20.43 5.53
N ARG A 407 26.56 -19.65 6.40
CA ARG A 407 27.02 -20.16 7.71
C ARG A 407 25.85 -20.54 8.62
N ALA A 408 24.75 -19.80 8.60
CA ALA A 408 23.55 -20.16 9.34
C ALA A 408 22.96 -21.50 8.88
N ILE A 409 22.90 -21.75 7.56
CA ILE A 409 22.46 -23.03 6.99
C ILE A 409 23.39 -24.16 7.47
N ASP A 410 24.71 -23.97 7.38
CA ASP A 410 25.67 -24.98 7.82
C ASP A 410 25.55 -25.27 9.34
N ASN A 411 25.40 -24.23 10.16
CA ASN A 411 25.19 -24.38 11.60
C ASN A 411 23.88 -25.11 11.93
N LEU A 412 22.80 -24.84 11.19
CA LEU A 412 21.52 -25.52 11.34
C LEU A 412 21.64 -26.99 10.95
N LEU A 413 22.26 -27.31 9.82
CA LEU A 413 22.43 -28.70 9.37
C LEU A 413 23.30 -29.54 10.31
N ALA A 414 24.16 -28.91 11.10
CA ALA A 414 24.90 -29.59 12.16
C ALA A 414 24.06 -29.92 13.41
N ARG A 415 22.84 -29.36 13.55
CA ARG A 415 22.01 -29.39 14.78
C ARG A 415 20.61 -29.95 14.58
N VAL A 416 20.06 -29.82 13.37
CA VAL A 416 18.71 -30.28 13.02
C VAL A 416 18.74 -31.05 11.71
N SER A 417 17.68 -31.81 11.45
CA SER A 417 17.57 -32.57 10.21
C SER A 417 17.46 -31.63 8.99
N PRO A 418 17.94 -32.03 7.81
CA PRO A 418 17.80 -31.24 6.58
C PRO A 418 16.36 -30.82 6.26
N GLU A 419 15.38 -31.67 6.60
CA GLU A 419 13.95 -31.41 6.40
C GLU A 419 13.40 -30.29 7.29
N SER A 420 14.12 -29.96 8.37
CA SER A 420 13.81 -28.83 9.26
C SER A 420 14.30 -27.50 8.72
N VAL A 421 15.08 -27.49 7.62
CA VAL A 421 15.63 -26.29 7.00
C VAL A 421 14.96 -26.06 5.64
N TRP A 422 14.21 -24.97 5.55
CA TRP A 422 13.44 -24.59 4.37
C TRP A 422 14.05 -23.33 3.77
N ILE A 423 14.49 -23.43 2.53
CA ILE A 423 14.99 -22.27 1.80
C ILE A 423 13.79 -21.49 1.24
N LEU A 424 13.58 -20.30 1.78
CA LEU A 424 12.57 -19.35 1.33
C LEU A 424 13.17 -18.49 0.22
N CYS A 425 12.50 -18.38 -0.93
CA CYS A 425 12.98 -17.53 -2.01
C CYS A 425 11.83 -16.76 -2.67
N VAL A 426 11.97 -15.45 -2.74
CA VAL A 426 11.01 -14.57 -3.39
C VAL A 426 11.47 -14.37 -4.84
N ALA A 427 10.65 -14.80 -5.79
CA ALA A 427 10.91 -14.65 -7.22
C ALA A 427 10.71 -13.18 -7.64
N THR A 428 11.75 -12.37 -7.48
CA THR A 428 11.75 -10.97 -7.94
C THR A 428 12.27 -10.87 -9.36
N ARG A 429 11.93 -9.78 -10.06
CA ARG A 429 12.43 -9.46 -11.40
C ARG A 429 13.96 -9.51 -11.48
N GLU A 430 14.64 -8.97 -10.48
CA GLU A 430 16.10 -8.99 -10.40
C GLU A 430 16.66 -10.38 -10.05
N GLY A 431 15.94 -11.17 -9.24
CA GLY A 431 16.36 -12.49 -8.79
C GLY A 431 15.96 -13.66 -9.69
N LEU A 432 15.21 -13.45 -10.77
CA LEU A 432 14.71 -14.55 -11.61
C LEU A 432 15.81 -15.47 -12.13
N GLY A 433 16.97 -14.90 -12.53
CA GLY A 433 18.11 -15.67 -13.03
C GLY A 433 18.74 -16.59 -11.99
N GLU A 434 18.48 -16.36 -10.71
CA GLU A 434 19.14 -17.02 -9.58
C GLU A 434 18.36 -18.24 -9.08
N LEU A 435 17.05 -18.33 -9.37
CA LEU A 435 16.15 -19.37 -8.84
C LEU A 435 16.63 -20.80 -9.15
N GLU A 436 17.14 -21.04 -10.36
CA GLU A 436 17.64 -22.36 -10.76
C GLU A 436 18.88 -22.77 -9.95
N GLY A 437 19.79 -21.82 -9.69
CA GLY A 437 20.98 -22.06 -8.86
C GLY A 437 20.59 -22.41 -7.43
N VAL A 438 19.63 -21.69 -6.85
CA VAL A 438 19.10 -21.97 -5.51
C VAL A 438 18.40 -23.33 -5.47
N ALA A 439 17.57 -23.67 -6.47
CA ALA A 439 16.88 -24.96 -6.52
C ALA A 439 17.86 -26.14 -6.54
N ARG A 440 18.95 -26.04 -7.31
CA ARG A 440 20.00 -27.08 -7.33
C ARG A 440 20.73 -27.16 -5.99
N PHE A 441 21.12 -26.02 -5.41
CA PHE A 441 21.73 -25.99 -4.08
C PHE A 441 20.87 -26.66 -3.00
N VAL A 442 19.55 -26.43 -3.04
CA VAL A 442 18.59 -27.07 -2.14
C VAL A 442 18.56 -28.59 -2.36
N ALA A 443 18.42 -29.02 -3.62
CA ALA A 443 18.36 -30.44 -3.96
C ALA A 443 19.63 -31.19 -3.56
N ASP A 444 20.81 -30.62 -3.84
CA ASP A 444 22.12 -31.20 -3.53
C ASP A 444 22.34 -31.40 -2.02
N ARG A 445 21.64 -30.62 -1.19
CA ARG A 445 21.73 -30.67 0.27
C ARG A 445 20.54 -31.36 0.95
N GLY A 446 19.58 -31.88 0.18
CA GLY A 446 18.37 -32.51 0.71
C GLY A 446 17.49 -31.55 1.53
N LEU A 447 17.52 -30.25 1.23
CA LEU A 447 16.70 -29.25 1.91
C LEU A 447 15.31 -29.15 1.28
N SER A 448 14.40 -28.44 1.94
CA SER A 448 13.11 -28.07 1.34
C SER A 448 13.21 -26.72 0.63
N PHE A 449 12.59 -26.57 -0.55
CA PHE A 449 12.57 -25.32 -1.31
C PHE A 449 11.16 -24.73 -1.34
N TYR A 450 11.03 -23.47 -0.93
CA TYR A 450 9.76 -22.75 -0.92
C TYR A 450 9.87 -21.44 -1.71
N PRO A 451 9.93 -21.50 -3.05
CA PRO A 451 9.92 -20.31 -3.87
C PRO A 451 8.49 -19.78 -4.03
N HIS A 452 8.32 -18.46 -3.98
CA HIS A 452 7.02 -17.83 -4.22
C HIS A 452 7.17 -16.47 -4.91
N MET A 453 6.13 -16.04 -5.60
CA MET A 453 6.01 -14.67 -6.12
C MET A 453 5.97 -13.68 -4.95
N PRO A 454 6.51 -12.46 -5.12
CA PRO A 454 6.30 -11.40 -4.14
C PRO A 454 4.80 -11.08 -4.05
N TYR A 455 4.42 -10.43 -2.97
CA TYR A 455 3.07 -9.89 -2.76
C TYR A 455 3.20 -8.51 -2.09
N PRO A 456 2.25 -7.59 -2.33
CA PRO A 456 2.29 -6.28 -1.71
C PRO A 456 2.11 -6.41 -0.20
N SER A 457 2.92 -5.66 0.55
CA SER A 457 2.68 -5.48 2.00
C SER A 457 1.48 -4.56 2.23
N PHE A 458 1.20 -3.67 1.28
CA PHE A 458 0.03 -2.79 1.27
C PHE A 458 -0.34 -2.41 -0.17
N GLU A 459 -1.63 -2.12 -0.41
CA GLU A 459 -2.17 -1.77 -1.75
C GLU A 459 -1.80 -0.32 -2.14
N SER A 460 -0.51 -0.06 -2.34
CA SER A 460 -0.01 1.21 -2.85
C SER A 460 1.12 1.01 -3.85
N ARG A 461 1.18 1.85 -4.90
CA ARG A 461 2.30 1.93 -5.85
C ARG A 461 3.63 2.32 -5.22
N ALA A 462 3.61 2.86 -4.01
CA ALA A 462 4.81 3.10 -3.23
C ALA A 462 5.44 1.79 -2.72
N ASP A 463 4.68 0.69 -2.66
CA ASP A 463 5.18 -0.61 -2.27
C ASP A 463 6.20 -1.13 -3.30
N ARG A 464 7.35 -1.60 -2.83
CA ARG A 464 8.43 -2.22 -3.60
C ARG A 464 7.97 -3.43 -4.42
N TYR A 465 6.82 -4.03 -4.11
CA TYR A 465 6.13 -4.99 -4.98
C TYR A 465 6.04 -4.47 -6.42
N PHE A 466 5.63 -3.21 -6.62
CA PHE A 466 5.40 -2.66 -7.96
C PHE A 466 6.68 -2.58 -8.81
N SER A 467 7.83 -2.33 -8.16
CA SER A 467 9.13 -2.35 -8.82
C SER A 467 9.73 -3.76 -8.97
N SER A 468 9.40 -4.69 -8.08
CA SER A 468 10.10 -5.98 -7.96
C SER A 468 9.34 -7.17 -8.55
N ALA A 469 8.02 -7.08 -8.72
CA ALA A 469 7.20 -8.18 -9.22
C ALA A 469 7.53 -8.50 -10.70
N PRO A 470 7.95 -9.74 -11.01
CA PRO A 470 8.11 -10.20 -12.39
C PRO A 470 6.74 -10.55 -13.00
N ARG A 471 6.71 -10.79 -14.31
CA ARG A 471 5.55 -11.45 -14.94
C ARG A 471 5.54 -12.93 -14.60
N MET A 472 4.36 -13.53 -14.50
CA MET A 472 4.22 -14.99 -14.32
C MET A 472 4.82 -15.73 -15.52
N THR A 473 4.72 -15.18 -16.74
CA THR A 473 5.36 -15.76 -17.94
C THR A 473 6.88 -15.88 -17.80
N ASP A 474 7.54 -14.86 -17.25
CA ASP A 474 9.00 -14.85 -17.06
C ASP A 474 9.42 -15.93 -16.04
N VAL A 475 8.63 -16.07 -14.97
CA VAL A 475 8.87 -17.07 -13.91
C VAL A 475 8.63 -18.47 -14.46
N ALA A 476 7.55 -18.68 -15.20
CA ALA A 476 7.23 -19.95 -15.86
C ALA A 476 8.32 -20.37 -16.86
N GLU A 477 8.99 -19.41 -17.50
CA GLU A 477 10.13 -19.72 -18.38
C GLU A 477 11.30 -20.29 -17.59
N VAL A 478 11.64 -19.67 -16.45
CA VAL A 478 12.69 -20.16 -15.56
C VAL A 478 12.34 -21.57 -15.06
N MET A 479 11.09 -21.80 -14.66
CA MET A 479 10.61 -23.11 -14.23
C MET A 479 10.75 -24.17 -15.34
N SER A 480 10.35 -23.84 -16.57
CA SER A 480 10.45 -24.73 -17.74
C SER A 480 11.91 -25.09 -18.06
N ARG A 481 12.81 -24.09 -18.07
CA ARG A 481 14.26 -24.31 -18.28
C ARG A 481 14.90 -25.13 -17.17
N ALA A 482 14.52 -24.89 -15.92
CA ALA A 482 15.00 -25.68 -14.79
C ALA A 482 14.57 -27.15 -14.93
N LEU A 483 13.29 -27.39 -15.25
CA LEU A 483 12.73 -28.73 -15.39
C LEU A 483 13.41 -29.53 -16.52
N THR A 484 13.63 -28.90 -17.67
CA THR A 484 14.37 -29.52 -18.80
C THR A 484 15.82 -29.86 -18.47
N ARG A 485 16.39 -29.21 -17.45
CA ARG A 485 17.73 -29.49 -16.91
C ARG A 485 17.71 -30.41 -15.69
N GLY A 486 16.55 -31.00 -15.37
CA GLY A 486 16.38 -31.94 -14.26
C GLY A 486 16.18 -31.29 -12.89
N ALA A 487 16.08 -29.96 -12.81
CA ALA A 487 15.79 -29.25 -11.56
C ALA A 487 14.28 -28.99 -11.45
N ARG A 488 13.62 -29.62 -10.46
CA ARG A 488 12.21 -29.35 -10.18
C ARG A 488 12.08 -28.13 -9.27
N MET A 489 11.23 -27.19 -9.65
CA MET A 489 10.83 -26.07 -8.81
C MET A 489 9.35 -25.74 -9.07
N ASN A 490 8.62 -25.40 -8.02
CA ASN A 490 7.25 -24.93 -8.12
C ASN A 490 7.12 -23.59 -7.41
N VAL A 491 7.04 -22.50 -8.18
CA VAL A 491 6.97 -21.15 -7.64
C VAL A 491 5.51 -20.82 -7.31
N GLN A 492 5.20 -20.67 -6.03
CA GLN A 492 3.85 -20.32 -5.60
C GLN A 492 3.44 -18.93 -6.11
N GLY A 493 2.16 -18.77 -6.44
CA GLY A 493 1.61 -17.54 -7.01
C GLY A 493 1.73 -17.41 -8.53
N VAL A 494 2.40 -18.34 -9.21
CA VAL A 494 2.36 -18.45 -10.68
C VAL A 494 1.17 -19.32 -11.06
N VAL A 495 0.25 -18.79 -11.87
CA VAL A 495 -0.96 -19.55 -12.20
C VAL A 495 -0.67 -20.74 -13.13
N PRO A 496 -1.30 -21.90 -12.89
CA PRO A 496 -1.14 -23.13 -13.69
C PRO A 496 -1.17 -22.97 -15.20
N CYS A 497 -2.10 -22.17 -15.73
CA CYS A 497 -2.26 -22.05 -17.17
C CYS A 497 -1.09 -21.34 -17.86
N VAL A 498 -0.41 -20.41 -17.16
CA VAL A 498 0.80 -19.75 -17.64
C VAL A 498 1.96 -20.75 -17.66
N VAL A 499 2.12 -21.53 -16.59
CA VAL A 499 3.15 -22.59 -16.50
C VAL A 499 2.96 -23.63 -17.61
N PHE A 500 1.75 -24.15 -17.77
CA PHE A 500 1.41 -25.15 -18.79
C PHE A 500 1.78 -24.69 -20.20
N ARG A 501 1.42 -23.47 -20.58
CA ARG A 501 1.74 -22.92 -21.90
C ARG A 501 3.23 -22.78 -22.12
N ARG A 502 3.95 -22.22 -21.14
CA ARG A 502 5.40 -22.03 -21.25
C ARG A 502 6.16 -23.36 -21.27
N MET A 503 5.67 -24.38 -20.59
CA MET A 503 6.21 -25.74 -20.69
C MET A 503 6.00 -26.33 -22.10
N ARG A 504 4.80 -26.21 -22.66
CA ARG A 504 4.53 -26.66 -24.04
C ARG A 504 5.42 -25.96 -25.07
N GLU A 505 5.55 -24.64 -24.97
CA GLU A 505 6.41 -23.85 -25.86
C GLU A 505 7.89 -24.20 -25.70
N GLY A 506 8.33 -24.49 -24.48
CA GLY A 506 9.71 -24.86 -24.17
C GLY A 506 10.04 -26.34 -24.38
N GLY A 507 9.09 -27.17 -24.81
CA GLY A 507 9.27 -28.62 -24.96
C GLY A 507 9.43 -29.38 -23.64
N ALA A 508 9.09 -28.75 -22.50
CA ALA A 508 9.09 -29.41 -21.20
C ALA A 508 7.81 -30.24 -21.04
N PRO A 509 7.89 -31.52 -20.60
CA PRO A 509 6.72 -32.38 -20.47
C PRO A 509 5.80 -31.89 -19.34
N PRO A 510 4.56 -31.44 -19.62
CA PRO A 510 3.66 -30.89 -18.58
C PRO A 510 3.33 -31.86 -17.46
N ARG A 511 3.33 -33.17 -17.75
CA ARG A 511 3.09 -34.24 -16.76
C ARG A 511 4.07 -34.18 -15.58
N ALA A 512 5.29 -33.69 -15.77
CA ALA A 512 6.26 -33.59 -14.70
C ALA A 512 5.98 -32.44 -13.71
N TRP A 513 4.99 -31.58 -14.01
CA TRP A 513 4.57 -30.45 -13.18
C TRP A 513 3.15 -30.62 -12.61
N LEU A 514 2.28 -31.41 -13.25
CA LEU A 514 0.86 -31.60 -12.90
C LEU A 514 0.63 -32.47 -11.64
N ASP A 515 1.36 -32.22 -10.56
CA ASP A 515 0.98 -32.71 -9.24
C ASP A 515 -0.14 -31.79 -8.73
N ALA A 516 -1.39 -32.13 -9.07
CA ALA A 516 -2.54 -31.40 -8.57
C ALA A 516 -2.62 -31.56 -7.05
N PRO A 517 -2.52 -30.48 -6.27
CA PRO A 517 -2.67 -30.57 -4.83
C PRO A 517 -4.10 -31.03 -4.48
N ALA A 518 -4.26 -31.70 -3.33
CA ALA A 518 -5.58 -32.13 -2.84
C ALA A 518 -6.51 -30.93 -2.57
N GLU A 519 -5.92 -29.78 -2.25
CA GLU A 519 -6.60 -28.52 -1.99
C GLU A 519 -6.05 -27.42 -2.90
N ARG A 520 -6.89 -26.42 -3.21
CA ARG A 520 -6.44 -25.26 -3.98
C ARG A 520 -5.34 -24.53 -3.21
N PRO A 521 -4.20 -24.24 -3.86
CA PRO A 521 -3.15 -23.47 -3.20
C PRO A 521 -3.62 -22.02 -2.98
N PRO A 522 -3.33 -21.41 -1.81
CA PRO A 522 -3.56 -19.97 -1.63
C PRO A 522 -2.61 -19.15 -2.50
N LEU A 523 -2.99 -17.89 -2.77
CA LEU A 523 -2.04 -16.92 -3.32
C LEU A 523 -1.07 -16.49 -2.22
N PRO A 524 0.22 -16.27 -2.53
CA PRO A 524 1.14 -15.65 -1.59
C PRO A 524 0.60 -14.30 -1.08
N GLY A 525 0.63 -14.10 0.24
CA GLY A 525 0.08 -12.93 0.93
C GLY A 525 -1.40 -13.04 1.26
N THR A 526 -2.13 -14.04 0.76
CA THR A 526 -3.54 -14.27 1.12
C THR A 526 -3.72 -15.34 2.18
N GLU A 527 -2.64 -16.06 2.58
CA GLU A 527 -2.69 -17.03 3.67
C GLU A 527 -3.17 -16.43 4.99
N TYR A 528 -2.95 -15.13 5.20
CA TYR A 528 -3.40 -14.44 6.40
C TYR A 528 -4.93 -14.27 6.45
N ARG A 529 -5.65 -14.43 5.33
CA ARG A 529 -7.14 -14.42 5.30
C ARG A 529 -7.74 -15.68 5.91
N ASP A 530 -6.95 -16.76 6.01
CA ASP A 530 -7.41 -18.02 6.55
C ASP A 530 -7.60 -17.89 8.07
N PRO A 531 -8.78 -18.24 8.61
CA PRO A 531 -9.09 -18.08 10.03
C PRO A 531 -8.17 -18.89 10.96
N ARG A 532 -7.42 -19.87 10.42
CA ARG A 532 -6.39 -20.63 11.14
C ARG A 532 -5.14 -19.81 11.45
N PHE A 533 -4.91 -18.68 10.77
CA PHE A 533 -3.81 -17.77 11.09
C PHE A 533 -4.31 -16.61 11.93
N ARG A 534 -4.00 -16.63 13.23
CA ARG A 534 -4.29 -15.51 14.14
C ARG A 534 -3.00 -14.82 14.56
N HIS A 535 -3.01 -13.50 14.55
CA HIS A 535 -1.86 -12.67 14.88
C HIS A 535 -1.78 -12.33 16.37
N ARG A 536 -2.94 -12.13 17.02
CA ARG A 536 -3.05 -11.69 18.42
C ARG A 536 -4.23 -12.33 19.13
N ALA A 537 -4.15 -12.37 20.45
CA ALA A 537 -5.24 -12.83 21.30
C ALA A 537 -6.33 -11.76 21.44
N GLY A 538 -7.45 -11.94 20.72
CA GLY A 538 -8.65 -11.11 20.87
C GLY A 538 -8.78 -9.92 19.92
N GLU A 539 -7.83 -9.70 19.01
CA GLU A 539 -7.99 -8.69 17.95
C GLU A 539 -8.62 -9.30 16.69
N ALA A 540 -9.78 -8.77 16.31
CA ALA A 540 -10.37 -8.91 14.99
C ALA A 540 -9.67 -8.03 13.92
N GLU A 541 -8.66 -7.26 14.33
CA GLU A 541 -7.95 -6.28 13.50
C GLU A 541 -6.87 -6.96 12.65
N HIS A 542 -7.34 -7.66 11.62
CA HIS A 542 -6.51 -8.31 10.59
C HIS A 542 -5.95 -7.33 9.54
N ALA A 543 -5.81 -6.04 9.85
CA ALA A 543 -5.42 -5.03 8.85
C ALA A 543 -3.96 -5.15 8.36
N ALA A 544 -3.15 -5.97 9.01
CA ALA A 544 -1.75 -6.16 8.66
C ALA A 544 -1.61 -7.28 7.60
N PHE A 545 -1.42 -6.87 6.33
CA PHE A 545 -0.86 -7.67 5.23
C PHE A 545 -1.79 -8.60 4.43
N HIS A 546 -3.09 -8.32 4.30
CA HIS A 546 -3.88 -9.01 3.27
C HIS A 546 -3.65 -8.36 1.91
N ALA A 547 -2.85 -9.01 1.07
CA ALA A 547 -2.79 -8.64 -0.34
C ALA A 547 -4.20 -8.74 -0.93
N SER A 548 -4.66 -7.72 -1.67
CA SER A 548 -5.94 -7.76 -2.37
C SER A 548 -5.82 -8.64 -3.59
N ALA A 549 -6.86 -9.41 -3.87
CA ALA A 549 -6.93 -10.27 -5.04
C ALA A 549 -8.24 -10.03 -5.78
N ILE A 550 -8.24 -10.34 -7.07
CA ILE A 550 -9.42 -10.32 -7.93
C ILE A 550 -9.63 -11.72 -8.51
N PRO A 551 -10.89 -12.15 -8.71
CA PRO A 551 -11.18 -13.43 -9.35
C PRO A 551 -10.57 -13.54 -10.74
N CYS A 552 -10.09 -14.73 -11.10
CA CYS A 552 -9.62 -15.01 -12.44
C CYS A 552 -10.79 -15.02 -13.44
N PRO A 553 -10.77 -14.22 -14.53
CA PRO A 553 -11.88 -14.16 -15.49
C PRO A 553 -12.04 -15.43 -16.33
N HIS A 554 -11.15 -16.41 -16.16
CA HIS A 554 -11.10 -17.66 -16.92
C HIS A 554 -11.38 -18.90 -16.08
N GLU A 555 -11.60 -18.78 -14.77
CA GLU A 555 -11.73 -19.92 -13.85
C GLU A 555 -12.77 -20.94 -14.33
N ALA A 556 -13.98 -20.49 -14.66
CA ALA A 556 -15.09 -21.35 -15.07
C ALA A 556 -14.85 -22.15 -16.37
N ARG A 557 -13.84 -21.78 -17.17
CA ARG A 557 -13.52 -22.42 -18.46
C ARG A 557 -12.19 -23.17 -18.47
N CYS A 558 -11.43 -23.11 -17.38
CA CYS A 558 -10.09 -23.66 -17.31
C CYS A 558 -10.11 -25.04 -16.63
N VAL A 559 -9.64 -26.08 -17.32
CA VAL A 559 -9.54 -27.44 -16.76
C VAL A 559 -8.57 -27.52 -15.56
N LEU A 560 -7.66 -26.55 -15.45
CA LEU A 560 -6.70 -26.46 -14.34
C LEU A 560 -7.24 -25.68 -13.13
N ALA A 561 -8.52 -25.28 -13.11
CA ALA A 561 -9.09 -24.46 -12.04
C ALA A 561 -9.01 -25.11 -10.65
N SER A 562 -9.04 -26.44 -10.54
CA SER A 562 -8.90 -27.14 -9.25
C SER A 562 -7.49 -27.07 -8.66
N ALA A 563 -6.46 -26.87 -9.48
CA ALA A 563 -5.06 -26.71 -9.07
C ALA A 563 -4.61 -25.24 -9.05
N CYS A 564 -5.53 -24.31 -9.37
CA CYS A 564 -5.28 -22.88 -9.45
C CYS A 564 -5.83 -22.20 -8.18
N PRO A 565 -5.21 -21.12 -7.68
CA PRO A 565 -5.82 -20.29 -6.64
C PRO A 565 -7.21 -19.75 -7.02
N GLY A 566 -7.50 -19.61 -8.32
CA GLY A 566 -8.78 -19.06 -8.81
C GLY A 566 -8.84 -17.52 -8.78
N GLU A 567 -7.82 -16.88 -8.23
CA GLU A 567 -7.65 -15.43 -8.13
C GLU A 567 -6.24 -15.01 -8.56
N VAL A 568 -6.04 -13.72 -8.75
CA VAL A 568 -4.72 -13.08 -8.91
C VAL A 568 -4.65 -11.83 -8.05
N LEU A 569 -3.45 -11.45 -7.62
CA LEU A 569 -3.28 -10.20 -6.87
C LEU A 569 -3.77 -9.00 -7.69
N ARG A 570 -4.54 -8.11 -7.08
CA ARG A 570 -5.04 -6.89 -7.73
C ARG A 570 -3.87 -6.05 -8.24
N SER A 571 -2.86 -5.87 -7.40
CA SER A 571 -1.62 -5.17 -7.75
C SER A 571 -0.87 -5.84 -8.92
N TYR A 572 -0.94 -7.18 -9.07
CA TYR A 572 -0.38 -7.87 -10.25
C TYR A 572 -1.11 -7.46 -11.53
N ALA A 573 -2.45 -7.53 -11.50
CA ALA A 573 -3.30 -7.17 -12.62
C ALA A 573 -3.14 -5.70 -13.04
N GLU A 574 -2.90 -4.82 -12.07
CA GLU A 574 -2.63 -3.40 -12.32
C GLU A 574 -1.34 -3.17 -13.11
N ILE A 575 -0.25 -3.88 -12.77
CA ILE A 575 1.06 -3.68 -13.41
C ILE A 575 1.14 -4.39 -14.76
N HIS A 576 0.68 -5.64 -14.81
CA HIS A 576 0.95 -6.54 -15.95
C HIS A 576 -0.28 -6.82 -16.81
N GLY A 577 -1.47 -6.44 -16.37
CA GLY A 577 -2.73 -6.86 -16.96
C GLY A 577 -3.02 -8.35 -16.73
N LEU A 578 -4.07 -8.86 -17.37
CA LEU A 578 -4.48 -10.26 -17.28
C LEU A 578 -4.28 -11.04 -18.59
N ALA A 579 -3.63 -10.45 -19.59
CA ALA A 579 -3.57 -10.99 -20.94
C ALA A 579 -2.80 -12.32 -21.07
N GLU A 580 -1.84 -12.58 -20.17
CA GLU A 580 -1.12 -13.86 -20.12
C GLU A 580 -1.94 -15.00 -19.49
N LEU A 581 -3.01 -14.66 -18.74
CA LEU A 581 -3.93 -15.66 -18.21
C LEU A 581 -4.86 -16.11 -19.32
N SER A 582 -4.94 -17.41 -19.52
CA SER A 582 -5.82 -17.95 -20.55
C SER A 582 -6.24 -19.36 -20.17
N PRO A 583 -7.51 -19.75 -20.40
CA PRO A 583 -7.98 -21.05 -19.97
C PRO A 583 -7.25 -22.16 -20.76
N VAL A 584 -7.01 -23.28 -20.08
CA VAL A 584 -6.56 -24.52 -20.70
C VAL A 584 -7.77 -25.42 -20.86
N SER A 585 -8.02 -25.89 -22.08
CA SER A 585 -9.07 -26.87 -22.36
C SER A 585 -8.62 -28.29 -22.00
N LEU A 586 -9.58 -29.18 -21.74
CA LEU A 586 -9.29 -30.60 -21.53
C LEU A 586 -8.55 -31.21 -22.74
N ARG A 587 -8.93 -30.79 -23.96
CA ARG A 587 -8.28 -31.24 -25.20
C ARG A 587 -6.80 -30.86 -25.22
N GLU A 588 -6.46 -29.60 -24.94
CA GLU A 588 -5.07 -29.16 -24.88
C GLU A 588 -4.26 -29.92 -23.82
N LEU A 589 -4.87 -30.17 -22.66
CA LEU A 589 -4.21 -30.92 -21.58
C LEU A 589 -3.91 -32.35 -22.02
N VAL A 590 -4.89 -33.06 -22.59
CA VAL A 590 -4.75 -34.43 -23.08
C VAL A 590 -3.75 -34.53 -24.24
N GLU A 591 -3.73 -33.57 -25.16
CA GLU A 591 -2.75 -33.54 -26.26
C GLU A 591 -1.30 -33.33 -25.78
N ALA A 592 -1.11 -32.85 -24.55
CA ALA A 592 0.20 -32.53 -23.99
C ALA A 592 0.73 -33.55 -22.97
N THR A 593 -0.09 -34.52 -22.56
CA THR A 593 0.25 -35.59 -21.59
C THR A 593 0.31 -36.95 -22.25
#